data_AF-A0A1H7EG03-F1
#
_entry.id   AF-A0A1H7EG03-F1
#
_cell.length_a   1.000
_cell.length_b   1.000
_cell.length_c   1.000
_cell.angle_alpha   90.00
_cell.angle_beta   90.00
_cell.angle_gamma   90.00
#
_symmetry.space_group_name_H-M   'P 1'
#
loop_
_entity.id
_entity.type
_entity.pdbx_description
1 polymer ?
#
loop_
_entity_poly.entity_id
_entity_poly.type
_entity_poly.pdbx_seq_one_letter_code
_entity_poly.pdbx_strand_id
1 'polypeptide(L)' 'MLNGRLAGRSWIMGDAYTIADMATFPWVRNLVGFYEASDLVGITDFPHVMRAFNAFLERPAVVKAIDIPGLRLRR' A
#
# COMPACT_ATOMS: atom_id res chain seq x y z
N MET A 1 5.33 -12.42 9.68
CA MET A 1 4.21 -11.51 9.33
C MET A 1 4.76 -10.19 8.76
N LEU A 2 4.04 -9.51 7.86
CA LEU A 2 4.54 -8.35 7.09
C LEU A 2 5.03 -7.18 7.96
N ASN A 3 4.34 -6.86 9.06
CA ASN A 3 4.76 -5.79 9.97
C ASN A 3 6.17 -6.02 10.54
N GLY A 4 6.46 -7.23 11.01
CA GLY A 4 7.81 -7.59 11.47
C GLY A 4 8.85 -7.60 10.34
N ARG A 5 8.46 -7.94 9.10
CA ARG A 5 9.36 -7.85 7.94
C ARG A 5 9.82 -6.41 7.69
N LEU A 6 8.95 -5.43 7.93
CA LEU A 6 9.20 -4.00 7.70
C LEU A 6 9.84 -3.26 8.90
N ALA A 7 9.99 -3.89 10.07
CA ALA A 7 10.41 -3.25 11.33
C ALA A 7 11.79 -2.54 11.28
N GLY A 8 12.63 -2.81 10.29
CA GLY A 8 13.90 -2.11 10.07
C GLY A 8 14.26 -1.97 8.60
N ARG A 9 13.26 -2.01 7.70
CA ARG A 9 13.45 -1.91 6.25
C ARG A 9 12.55 -0.84 5.68
N SER A 10 13.04 -0.02 4.75
CA SER A 10 12.20 0.98 4.09
C SER A 10 11.10 0.33 3.25
N TRP A 11 11.43 -0.81 2.61
CA TRP A 11 10.58 -1.59 1.71
C TRP A 11 10.69 -3.08 2.02
N ILE A 12 9.87 -3.92 1.39
CA ILE A 12 9.78 -5.35 1.70
C ILE A 12 11.13 -6.07 1.52
N MET A 13 11.95 -5.63 0.55
CA MET A 13 13.25 -6.22 0.22
C MET A 13 14.46 -5.51 0.83
N GLY A 14 14.25 -4.52 1.71
CA GLY A 14 15.33 -3.73 2.31
C GLY A 14 15.17 -2.25 2.00
N ASP A 15 16.22 -1.60 1.51
CA ASP A 15 16.20 -0.16 1.26
C ASP A 15 15.63 0.22 -0.11
N ALA A 16 15.64 -0.70 -1.06
CA ALA A 16 15.15 -0.48 -2.42
C ALA A 16 13.67 -0.85 -2.56
N TYR A 17 12.91 0.02 -3.25
CA TYR A 17 11.55 -0.27 -3.70
C TYR A 17 11.58 -1.30 -4.83
N THR A 18 10.72 -2.32 -4.74
CA THR A 18 10.72 -3.45 -5.69
C THR A 18 9.31 -3.82 -6.14
N ILE A 19 9.23 -4.79 -7.06
CA ILE A 19 7.97 -5.40 -7.47
C ILE A 19 7.20 -6.05 -6.30
N ALA A 20 7.87 -6.44 -5.21
CA ALA A 20 7.19 -6.98 -4.03
C ALA A 20 6.28 -5.93 -3.38
N ASP A 21 6.74 -4.69 -3.32
CA ASP A 21 5.98 -3.54 -2.79
C ASP A 21 4.82 -3.20 -3.74
N MET A 22 5.08 -3.18 -5.06
CA MET A 22 4.07 -3.00 -6.09
C MET A 22 2.95 -4.04 -6.02
N ALA A 23 3.30 -5.30 -5.72
CA ALA A 23 2.33 -6.39 -5.64
C ALA A 23 1.54 -6.40 -4.32
N THR A 24 2.12 -5.86 -3.23
CA THR A 24 1.55 -5.99 -1.88
C THR A 24 0.69 -4.79 -1.49
N PHE A 25 1.17 -3.56 -1.67
CA PHE A 25 0.49 -2.37 -1.14
C PHE A 25 -0.84 -2.02 -1.82
N PRO A 26 -1.13 -2.37 -3.09
CA PRO A 26 -2.47 -2.23 -3.64
C PRO A 26 -3.52 -3.05 -2.88
N TRP A 27 -3.17 -4.25 -2.39
CA TRP A 27 -4.06 -5.06 -1.56
C TRP A 27 -4.30 -4.45 -0.19
N VAL A 28 -3.25 -3.86 0.41
CA VAL A 28 -3.41 -3.08 1.64
C VAL A 28 -4.37 -1.92 1.39
N ARG A 29 -4.17 -1.11 0.33
CA ARG A 29 -5.07 0.00 -0.04
C ARG A 29 -6.53 -0.44 -0.16
N ASN A 30 -6.78 -1.57 -0.82
CA ASN A 30 -8.11 -2.08 -1.04
C ASN A 30 -8.80 -2.50 0.28
N LEU A 31 -8.03 -3.11 1.19
CA LEU A 31 -8.50 -3.51 2.52
C LEU A 31 -8.93 -2.31 3.38
N VAL A 32 -8.08 -1.27 3.48
CA VAL A 32 -8.36 -0.07 4.30
C VAL A 32 -9.42 0.84 3.67
N GLY A 33 -9.45 0.92 2.33
CA GLY A 33 -10.32 1.83 1.59
C GLY A 33 -11.63 1.16 1.14
N PHE A 34 -11.58 0.40 0.05
CA PHE A 34 -12.79 -0.11 -0.61
C PHE A 34 -13.56 -1.15 0.23
N TYR A 35 -12.85 -1.95 1.02
CA TYR A 35 -13.48 -2.92 1.91
C TYR A 35 -13.82 -2.36 3.30
N GLU A 36 -13.36 -1.14 3.62
CA GLU A 36 -13.59 -0.49 4.91
C GLU A 36 -13.26 -1.38 6.13
N ALA A 37 -12.29 -2.30 5.96
CA ALA A 37 -12.01 -3.38 6.93
C ALA A 37 -10.93 -3.01 7.97
N SER A 38 -10.55 -1.73 8.03
CA SER A 38 -9.48 -1.20 8.87
C SER A 38 -9.60 -1.60 10.34
N ASP A 39 -10.80 -1.41 10.91
CA ASP A 39 -11.08 -1.68 12.32
C ASP A 39 -11.12 -3.18 12.59
N LEU A 40 -11.69 -3.95 11.66
CA LEU A 40 -11.81 -5.41 11.77
C LEU A 40 -10.43 -6.09 11.87
N VAL A 41 -9.44 -5.56 11.14
CA VAL A 41 -8.09 -6.12 11.14
C VAL A 41 -7.16 -5.46 12.16
N GLY A 42 -7.62 -4.44 12.89
CA GLY A 42 -6.79 -3.68 13.83
C GLY A 42 -5.61 -3.01 13.14
N ILE A 43 -5.85 -2.30 12.03
CA ILE A 43 -4.76 -1.82 11.16
C ILE A 43 -3.72 -0.94 11.89
N THR A 44 -4.15 -0.27 12.97
CA THR A 44 -3.31 0.55 13.84
C THR A 44 -2.21 -0.23 14.56
N ASP A 45 -2.37 -1.55 14.73
CA ASP A 45 -1.40 -2.43 15.39
C ASP A 45 -0.21 -2.79 14.47
N PHE A 46 -0.22 -2.31 13.22
CA PHE A 46 0.82 -2.55 12.22
C PHE A 46 1.55 -1.27 11.78
N PRO A 47 2.27 -0.59 12.69
CA PRO A 47 2.88 0.72 12.41
C PRO A 47 3.91 0.69 11.27
N HIS A 48 4.65 -0.41 11.10
CA HIS A 48 5.65 -0.51 10.04
C HIS A 48 5.01 -0.73 8.66
N VAL A 49 3.88 -1.44 8.62
CA VAL A 49 3.04 -1.54 7.42
C VAL A 49 2.49 -0.17 7.06
N MET A 50 1.91 0.55 8.03
CA MET A 50 1.33 1.87 7.78
C MET A 50 2.36 2.89 7.31
N ARG A 51 3.56 2.91 7.90
CA ARG A 51 4.67 3.76 7.43
C ARG A 51 5.01 3.49 5.95
N ALA A 52 5.23 2.22 5.59
CA ALA A 52 5.60 1.86 4.22
C ALA A 52 4.43 2.07 3.23
N PHE A 53 3.20 1.83 3.68
CA PHE A 53 1.98 2.05 2.91
C PHE A 53 1.76 3.53 2.59
N ASN A 54 1.93 4.42 3.57
CA ASN A 54 1.81 5.87 3.35
C ASN A 54 2.89 6.35 2.37
N ALA A 55 4.14 5.93 2.56
CA ALA A 55 5.23 6.23 1.63
C ALA A 55 4.96 5.68 0.22
N PHE A 56 4.28 4.53 0.07
CA PHE A 56 3.85 3.99 -1.21
C PHE A 56 2.84 4.90 -1.90
N LEU A 57 1.82 5.37 -1.18
CA LEU A 57 0.76 6.23 -1.72
C LEU A 57 1.26 7.61 -2.16
N GLU A 58 2.32 8.13 -1.54
CA GLU A 58 2.93 9.42 -1.89
C GLU A 58 3.71 9.38 -3.22
N ARG A 59 3.98 8.20 -3.78
CA ARG A 59 4.78 8.08 -5.02
C ARG A 59 3.99 8.59 -6.22
N PRO A 60 4.51 9.55 -7.03
CA PRO A 60 3.80 10.08 -8.19
C PRO A 60 3.36 9.02 -9.20
N ALA A 61 4.17 7.97 -9.38
CA ALA A 61 3.82 6.86 -10.26
C ALA A 61 2.67 6.00 -9.72
N VAL A 62 2.56 5.84 -8.40
CA VAL A 62 1.46 5.10 -7.75
C VAL A 62 0.17 5.90 -7.85
N VAL A 63 0.21 7.20 -7.55
CA VAL A 63 -0.94 8.11 -7.72
C VAL A 63 -1.48 8.02 -9.15
N LYS A 64 -0.58 8.06 -10.15
CA LYS A 64 -0.97 7.89 -11.56
C LYS A 64 -1.55 6.51 -11.84
N ALA A 65 -0.93 5.43 -11.35
CA ALA A 65 -1.35 4.07 -11.63
C ALA A 65 -2.74 3.72 -11.05
N ILE A 66 -3.09 4.30 -9.90
CA ILE A 66 -4.42 4.12 -9.26
C ILE A 66 -5.55 4.64 -10.16
N ASP A 67 -5.27 5.62 -11.02
CA ASP A 67 -6.22 6.22 -11.95
C ASP A 67 -6.05 5.69 -13.39
N ILE A 68 -5.59 4.44 -13.57
CA ILE A 68 -5.46 3.80 -14.91
C ILE A 68 -6.22 2.46 -14.95
N PRO A 69 -7.06 2.20 -15.98
CA PRO A 69 -7.56 3.19 -16.94
C PRO A 69 -8.47 4.16 -16.18
N GLY A 70 -8.14 5.45 -16.21
CA GLY A 70 -8.91 6.48 -15.52
C GLY A 70 -10.34 6.48 -16.03
N LEU A 71 -11.23 7.19 -15.33
CA LEU A 71 -12.65 7.19 -15.65
C LEU A 71 -12.89 7.70 -17.08
N ARG A 72 -12.94 6.78 -18.06
CA ARG A 72 -13.41 7.08 -19.40
C ARG A 72 -14.92 7.15 -19.28
N LEU A 73 -15.45 8.36 -19.11
CA LEU A 73 -16.87 8.63 -19.33
C LEU A 73 -17.23 8.02 -20.68
N ARG A 74 -17.98 6.92 -20.65
CA ARG A 74 -18.55 6.32 -21.86
C ARG A 74 -19.53 7.35 -22.41
N ARG A 75 -19.17 8.02 -23.51
CA ARG A 75 -20.15 8.57 -24.44
C ARG A 75 -20.81 7.43 -25.17
#